data_AF-A0A522TCU3-F1
#
_entry.id   AF-A0A522TCU3-F1
#
_cell.length_a   1.000
_cell.length_b   1.000
_cell.length_c   1.000
_cell.angle_alpha   90.00
_cell.angle_beta   90.00
_cell.angle_gamma   90.00
#
_symmetry.space_group_name_H-M   'P 1'
#
loop_
_entity.id
_entity.type
_entity.pdbx_description
1 polymer ?
#
loop_
_entity_poly.entity_id
_entity_poly.type
_entity_poly.pdbx_seq_one_letter_code
_entity_poly.pdbx_strand_id
1 'polypeptide(L)'
;MWKLIRSPRAPENRRTGSVTSPNVRKPDQTLAIPVLDASLGLMALGSQLRTYRHKRDFASTPEPGPKLEVVPPPAHAGWRFCVQEHHASRLHYDLRLEIDDVLKSWAVPKGPSLDPDVRRLAMATEDHPLEYLTFEGTIPEGNYGAGEVIVWDLGDYEILGDTPALRQWERGHIKFRLQGKKLKGEFALTYMPPRPSARAESSAKPVENAWLLTKKRDDAAQFGDRAEDHPGSVLRRRGRPAPARASLHLVAAQHNDPPLRPMLATLATKPFRDPQWLFELKWDGIRAFAHCQNGRVRLISRSNHDLTRQYPELNSFPEPLDAVLDGEIVALDADGKPSFHRLQRRMNLTGKAEIARMAEQVPVVYYGFDLLRLGSKDLTARPLVERKEELAAVAWSGPWRYSDHVVGNGTGLFELARQRGLEGIVAKRADSPYEAGRSKLWLKFKLQLRQDVVIVGYTDPQGSRSSFGALLLAVYDAAARRFEYIGKVGTGFDTATRAELLQRLRPAENAEVAGLEAAPRRFHAVMPEVVAEVKFAEWTPAGHLRAPVFLGVRADKAPEECLREVPRA
;
A
#
# COMPACT_ATOMS: atom_id res chain seq x y z
N MET A 1 53.58 55.53 -17.42
CA MET A 1 54.58 55.36 -18.49
C MET A 1 53.81 55.00 -19.77
N TRP A 2 53.89 55.82 -20.83
CA TRP A 2 53.39 55.61 -22.21
C TRP A 2 51.92 55.13 -22.37
N LYS A 3 50.95 56.02 -22.67
CA LYS A 3 50.57 56.57 -24.01
C LYS A 3 49.88 55.53 -24.92
N LEU A 4 48.86 55.81 -25.74
CA LEU A 4 47.94 56.93 -26.03
C LEU A 4 47.16 56.52 -27.32
N ILE A 5 46.11 57.27 -27.69
CA ILE A 5 45.42 57.36 -29.02
C ILE A 5 44.22 56.41 -29.22
N ARG A 6 43.05 56.82 -29.78
CA ARG A 6 42.36 58.14 -29.90
C ARG A 6 40.85 57.89 -30.22
N SER A 7 39.99 58.87 -29.96
CA SER A 7 38.62 59.03 -30.52
C SER A 7 38.66 59.57 -31.99
N PRO A 8 37.57 59.83 -32.78
CA PRO A 8 36.35 60.57 -32.35
C PRO A 8 34.97 60.38 -33.09
N ARG A 9 33.92 60.86 -32.38
CA ARG A 9 32.71 61.61 -32.84
C ARG A 9 31.66 61.01 -33.80
N ALA A 10 30.39 61.32 -33.46
CA ALA A 10 29.18 61.22 -34.29
C ALA A 10 29.04 62.41 -35.27
N PRO A 11 27.97 62.45 -36.10
CA PRO A 11 26.78 63.23 -35.68
C PRO A 11 25.41 62.67 -36.10
N GLU A 12 24.36 63.28 -35.56
CA GLU A 12 22.93 63.08 -35.92
C GLU A 12 22.59 63.66 -37.31
N ASN A 13 21.49 63.21 -37.94
CA ASN A 13 20.66 64.11 -38.75
C ASN A 13 19.17 63.70 -38.85
N ARG A 14 18.36 64.62 -39.41
CA ARG A 14 16.92 64.81 -39.12
C ARG A 14 15.93 64.13 -40.09
N ARG A 15 14.75 63.87 -39.50
CA ARG A 15 13.37 63.85 -40.05
C ARG A 15 13.14 64.35 -41.50
N THR A 16 12.48 63.51 -42.30
CA THR A 16 11.29 63.75 -43.18
C THR A 16 10.69 62.36 -43.47
N GLY A 17 9.41 62.11 -43.80
CA GLY A 17 8.17 62.90 -43.93
C GLY A 17 6.98 61.92 -43.99
N SER A 18 5.73 62.39 -43.96
CA SER A 18 4.52 61.54 -43.98
C SER A 18 4.04 61.20 -45.40
N VAL A 19 3.26 60.11 -45.56
CA VAL A 19 1.97 60.05 -46.32
C VAL A 19 1.39 58.61 -46.40
N THR A 20 0.14 58.45 -45.95
CA THR A 20 -0.93 57.44 -46.20
C THR A 20 -0.69 55.90 -46.26
N SER A 21 -1.42 55.21 -45.37
CA SER A 21 -2.07 53.87 -45.40
C SER A 21 -2.46 53.25 -46.76
N PRO A 22 -2.68 51.90 -46.90
CA PRO A 22 -3.29 51.04 -45.86
C PRO A 22 -2.81 49.58 -45.63
N ASN A 23 -2.92 49.19 -44.36
CA ASN A 23 -3.49 47.92 -43.86
C ASN A 23 -3.01 46.58 -44.45
N VAL A 24 -1.97 45.98 -43.85
CA VAL A 24 -1.74 44.53 -43.81
C VAL A 24 -1.49 44.11 -42.36
N ARG A 25 -2.24 43.12 -41.87
CA ARG A 25 -2.13 42.60 -40.49
C ARG A 25 -0.75 41.97 -40.25
N LYS A 26 -0.12 42.30 -39.12
CA LYS A 26 0.95 41.49 -38.51
C LYS A 26 0.48 40.95 -37.15
N PRO A 27 0.87 39.72 -36.76
CA PRO A 27 0.52 39.16 -35.46
C PRO A 27 1.27 39.85 -34.32
N ASP A 28 0.68 39.73 -33.14
CA ASP A 28 1.04 40.40 -31.90
C ASP A 28 2.44 40.00 -31.38
N GLN A 29 3.16 40.94 -30.77
CA GLN A 29 4.43 40.68 -30.08
C GLN A 29 4.20 40.74 -28.57
N THR A 30 3.94 39.59 -27.97
CA THR A 30 3.79 39.47 -26.52
C THR A 30 5.07 39.88 -25.79
N LEU A 31 4.99 40.90 -24.95
CA LEU A 31 6.07 41.30 -24.05
C LEU A 31 6.38 40.17 -23.05
N ALA A 32 7.64 39.74 -22.98
CA ALA A 32 8.08 38.74 -22.03
C ALA A 32 8.16 39.33 -20.60
N ILE A 33 7.44 38.73 -19.66
CA ILE A 33 7.55 39.01 -18.22
C ILE A 33 8.77 38.24 -17.68
N PRO A 34 9.64 38.84 -16.85
CA PRO A 34 10.82 38.15 -16.33
C PRO A 34 10.43 37.00 -15.40
N VAL A 35 11.12 35.87 -15.55
CA VAL A 35 10.97 34.68 -14.69
C VAL A 35 11.48 35.02 -13.30
N LEU A 36 10.61 34.95 -12.29
CA LEU A 36 10.98 35.02 -10.88
C LEU A 36 11.82 33.79 -10.49
N ASP A 37 12.90 34.03 -9.74
CA ASP A 37 13.90 33.03 -9.39
C ASP A 37 13.32 31.94 -8.47
N ALA A 38 13.26 30.70 -8.97
CA ALA A 38 12.74 29.55 -8.25
C ALA A 38 13.51 29.23 -6.95
N SER A 39 14.76 29.68 -6.81
CA SER A 39 15.55 29.48 -5.60
C SER A 39 15.02 30.27 -4.39
N LEU A 40 14.43 31.45 -4.62
CA LEU A 40 13.82 32.27 -3.56
C LEU A 40 12.54 31.63 -2.99
N GLY A 41 11.67 31.10 -3.87
CA GLY A 41 10.47 30.36 -3.45
C GLY A 41 10.81 29.11 -2.63
N LEU A 42 11.87 28.38 -3.01
CA LEU A 42 12.31 27.18 -2.31
C LEU A 42 12.83 27.48 -0.89
N MET A 43 13.51 28.61 -0.70
CA MET A 43 13.93 29.07 0.64
C MET A 43 12.74 29.54 1.49
N ALA A 44 11.74 30.20 0.89
CA ALA A 44 10.53 30.63 1.58
C ALA A 44 9.69 29.45 2.08
N LEU A 45 9.36 28.48 1.22
CA LEU A 45 8.61 27.27 1.59
C LEU A 45 9.38 26.43 2.64
N GLY A 46 10.70 26.35 2.49
CA GLY A 46 11.61 25.75 3.46
C GLY A 46 11.75 26.52 4.79
N SER A 47 11.23 27.74 4.88
CA SER A 47 11.14 28.53 6.12
C SER A 47 9.79 28.36 6.83
N GLN A 48 8.69 28.29 6.07
CA GLN A 48 7.33 28.10 6.59
C GLN A 48 7.15 26.71 7.22
N LEU A 49 7.62 25.65 6.55
CA LEU A 49 7.50 24.26 7.02
C LEU A 49 8.56 23.83 8.05
N ARG A 50 9.33 24.76 8.64
CA ARG A 50 10.41 24.43 9.61
C ARG A 50 9.89 23.72 10.85
N THR A 51 8.83 24.25 11.46
CA THR A 51 8.23 23.68 12.68
C THR A 51 7.67 22.29 12.42
N TYR A 52 7.00 22.09 11.28
CA TYR A 52 6.50 20.78 10.85
C TYR A 52 7.63 19.76 10.70
N ARG A 53 8.69 20.09 9.95
CA ARG A 53 9.86 19.22 9.76
C ARG A 53 10.58 18.90 11.08
N HIS A 54 10.67 19.86 12.01
CA HIS A 54 11.31 19.63 13.31
C HIS A 54 10.45 18.75 14.25
N LYS A 55 9.13 18.77 14.12
CA LYS A 55 8.23 17.97 14.95
C LYS A 55 8.06 16.52 14.47
N ARG A 56 8.62 16.14 13.31
CA ARG A 56 8.42 14.82 12.69
C ARG A 56 9.72 14.10 12.37
N ASP A 57 9.77 12.83 12.76
CA ASP A 57 10.75 11.89 12.23
C ASP A 57 10.11 11.08 11.10
N PHE A 58 10.37 11.49 9.85
CA PHE A 58 9.83 10.84 8.65
C PHE A 58 10.35 9.41 8.42
N ALA A 59 11.24 8.87 9.26
CA ALA A 59 11.57 7.46 9.29
C ALA A 59 10.60 6.62 10.15
N SER A 60 9.86 7.26 11.07
CA SER A 60 8.97 6.61 12.05
C SER A 60 7.50 7.06 11.99
N THR A 61 7.15 8.10 11.22
CA THR A 61 5.75 8.46 10.88
C THR A 61 5.43 8.22 9.39
N PRO A 62 4.21 7.78 9.01
CA PRO A 62 3.76 7.75 7.62
C PRO A 62 3.36 9.12 7.05
N GLU A 63 3.41 10.19 7.86
CA GLU A 63 3.06 11.55 7.42
C GLU A 63 3.95 12.04 6.27
N PRO A 64 3.39 12.78 5.28
CA PRO A 64 4.14 13.18 4.10
C PRO A 64 5.19 14.25 4.42
N GLY A 65 6.42 14.00 3.97
CA GLY A 65 7.42 15.06 3.79
C GLY A 65 7.07 15.95 2.58
N PRO A 66 7.39 17.25 2.62
CA PRO A 66 7.15 18.16 1.48
C PRO A 66 7.94 17.74 0.25
N LYS A 67 7.30 17.69 -0.92
CA LYS A 67 8.01 17.50 -2.19
C LYS A 67 8.65 18.81 -2.65
N LEU A 68 9.73 18.69 -3.43
CA LEU A 68 10.49 19.81 -3.96
C LEU A 68 10.01 20.29 -5.34
N GLU A 69 8.85 19.81 -5.81
CA GLU A 69 8.24 20.25 -7.06
C GLU A 69 7.26 21.38 -6.78
N VAL A 70 7.64 22.61 -7.12
CA VAL A 70 6.70 23.73 -7.26
C VAL A 70 5.83 23.45 -8.49
N VAL A 71 4.74 22.73 -8.28
CA VAL A 71 3.71 22.53 -9.29
C VAL A 71 2.95 23.86 -9.42
N PRO A 72 3.03 24.59 -10.55
CA PRO A 72 2.26 25.81 -10.71
C PRO A 72 0.75 25.46 -10.60
N PRO A 73 -0.05 26.26 -9.89
CA PRO A 73 -1.44 25.92 -9.63
C PRO A 73 -2.21 25.75 -10.95
N PRO A 74 -3.11 24.75 -11.06
CA PRO A 74 -4.00 24.62 -12.21
C PRO A 74 -4.78 25.92 -12.43
N ALA A 75 -5.03 26.27 -13.69
CA ALA A 75 -5.86 27.43 -14.05
C ALA A 75 -7.36 27.16 -13.80
N HIS A 76 -7.72 26.94 -12.53
CA HIS A 76 -9.06 26.69 -12.03
C HIS A 76 -9.34 27.60 -10.83
N ALA A 77 -10.56 28.14 -10.76
CA ALA A 77 -10.89 29.30 -9.91
C ALA A 77 -11.23 28.92 -8.45
N GLY A 78 -10.33 28.23 -7.75
CA GLY A 78 -10.52 27.87 -6.34
C GLY A 78 -9.24 27.41 -5.65
N TRP A 79 -9.10 27.73 -4.36
CA TRP A 79 -8.05 27.20 -3.48
C TRP A 79 -8.55 25.89 -2.84
N ARG A 80 -7.67 24.97 -2.43
CA ARG A 80 -8.12 23.69 -1.84
C ARG A 80 -8.19 23.74 -0.32
N PHE A 81 -9.14 23.02 0.26
CA PHE A 81 -9.20 22.78 1.69
C PHE A 81 -9.41 21.30 2.00
N CYS A 82 -8.95 20.89 3.19
CA CYS A 82 -9.40 19.65 3.79
C CYS A 82 -9.79 19.87 5.26
N VAL A 83 -10.56 18.92 5.78
CA VAL A 83 -10.78 18.74 7.21
C VAL A 83 -10.41 17.29 7.51
N GLN A 84 -9.48 17.07 8.43
CA GLN A 84 -9.12 15.72 8.87
C GLN A 84 -9.69 15.43 10.25
N GLU A 85 -10.37 14.31 10.41
CA GLU A 85 -10.77 13.79 11.73
C GLU A 85 -9.58 13.00 12.31
N HIS A 86 -9.16 13.38 13.51
CA HIS A 86 -7.91 12.94 14.10
C HIS A 86 -8.14 12.36 15.51
N HIS A 87 -8.07 11.04 15.60
CA HIS A 87 -8.16 10.25 16.83
C HIS A 87 -6.81 10.17 17.53
N ALA A 88 -6.28 11.34 17.92
CA ALA A 88 -5.12 11.42 18.80
C ALA A 88 -5.51 11.15 20.27
N SER A 89 -4.68 11.59 21.22
CA SER A 89 -5.02 11.57 22.67
C SER A 89 -6.42 12.12 23.01
N ARG A 90 -6.98 12.98 22.16
CA ARG A 90 -8.39 13.34 22.09
C ARG A 90 -8.80 13.50 20.62
N LEU A 91 -10.03 13.09 20.30
CA LEU A 91 -10.65 13.38 19.01
C LEU A 91 -10.69 14.91 18.78
N HIS A 92 -10.26 15.32 17.60
CA HIS A 92 -10.38 16.68 17.08
C HIS A 92 -10.43 16.65 15.56
N TYR A 93 -10.73 17.80 14.94
CA TYR A 93 -10.79 17.94 13.50
C TYR A 93 -9.84 19.04 13.03
N ASP A 94 -8.82 18.69 12.26
CA ASP A 94 -7.88 19.65 11.69
C ASP A 94 -8.47 20.28 10.41
N LEU A 95 -8.96 21.52 10.51
CA LEU A 95 -9.34 22.33 9.35
C LEU A 95 -8.08 22.92 8.72
N ARG A 96 -7.90 22.75 7.40
CA ARG A 96 -6.70 23.17 6.67
C ARG A 96 -7.08 23.92 5.39
N LEU A 97 -6.52 25.12 5.21
CA LEU A 97 -6.73 25.97 4.04
C LEU A 97 -5.39 26.15 3.28
N GLU A 98 -5.39 25.92 1.98
CA GLU A 98 -4.27 26.22 1.07
C GLU A 98 -4.07 27.73 0.92
N ILE A 99 -3.04 28.27 1.57
CA ILE A 99 -2.70 29.69 1.51
C ILE A 99 -1.18 29.80 1.39
N ASP A 100 -0.70 30.44 0.32
CA ASP A 100 0.74 30.70 0.09
C ASP A 100 1.55 29.39 0.00
N ASP A 101 1.11 28.47 -0.86
CA ASP A 101 1.69 27.15 -1.13
C ASP A 101 1.86 26.21 0.09
N VAL A 102 1.23 26.53 1.22
CA VAL A 102 1.17 25.68 2.43
C VAL A 102 -0.26 25.57 2.97
N LEU A 103 -0.49 24.58 3.84
CA LEU A 103 -1.75 24.41 4.55
C LEU A 103 -1.73 25.11 5.90
N LYS A 104 -2.36 26.27 5.98
CA LYS A 104 -2.66 26.95 7.26
C LYS A 104 -3.69 26.10 8.00
N SER A 105 -3.38 25.73 9.24
CA SER A 105 -4.02 24.61 9.91
C SER A 105 -4.57 24.99 11.29
N TRP A 106 -5.74 24.45 11.64
CA TRP A 106 -6.39 24.66 12.94
C TRP A 106 -7.03 23.38 13.46
N ALA A 107 -6.65 22.95 14.67
CA ALA A 107 -7.32 21.89 15.40
C ALA A 107 -8.63 22.39 16.02
N VAL A 108 -9.76 21.81 15.61
CA VAL A 108 -11.12 22.15 16.05
C VAL A 108 -11.68 21.00 16.91
N PRO A 109 -11.64 21.08 18.26
CA PRO A 109 -11.88 19.90 19.12
C PRO A 109 -13.28 19.29 19.00
N LYS A 110 -14.30 20.09 18.70
CA LYS A 110 -15.68 19.61 18.48
C LYS A 110 -16.08 19.60 17.00
N GLY A 111 -15.09 19.72 16.10
CA GLY A 111 -15.29 19.84 14.66
C GLY A 111 -15.91 21.16 14.18
N PRO A 112 -15.82 21.45 12.88
CA PRO A 112 -16.64 22.46 12.21
C PRO A 112 -18.15 22.18 12.36
N SER A 113 -18.98 23.14 11.96
CA SER A 113 -20.43 22.99 12.02
C SER A 113 -21.12 23.89 11.01
N LEU A 114 -22.23 23.40 10.45
CA LEU A 114 -23.15 24.14 9.59
C LEU A 114 -24.20 24.93 10.39
N ASP A 115 -24.21 24.83 11.72
CA ASP A 115 -25.07 25.65 12.57
C ASP A 115 -24.47 27.05 12.76
N PRO A 116 -25.12 28.13 12.29
CA PRO A 116 -24.60 29.49 12.40
C PRO A 116 -24.66 30.06 13.82
N ASP A 117 -25.42 29.45 14.74
CA ASP A 117 -25.46 29.85 16.15
C ASP A 117 -24.36 29.16 16.98
N VAL A 118 -23.75 28.09 16.46
CA VAL A 118 -22.65 27.40 17.13
C VAL A 118 -21.30 27.97 16.72
N ARG A 119 -20.57 28.50 17.70
CA ARG A 119 -19.20 29.02 17.54
C ARG A 119 -18.20 27.93 17.96
N ARG A 120 -17.23 27.59 17.11
CA ARG A 120 -16.25 26.53 17.38
C ARG A 120 -14.87 27.13 17.69
N LEU A 121 -14.24 26.69 18.76
CA LEU A 121 -12.83 27.01 19.05
C LEU A 121 -11.94 26.28 18.04
N ALA A 122 -11.03 27.02 17.41
CA ALA A 122 -10.08 26.53 16.42
C ALA A 122 -8.66 26.94 16.85
N MET A 123 -7.83 25.97 17.22
CA MET A 123 -6.47 26.21 17.72
C MET A 123 -5.49 26.16 16.55
N ALA A 124 -4.83 27.28 16.22
CA ALA A 124 -3.88 27.27 15.10
C ALA A 124 -2.67 26.38 15.42
N THR A 125 -2.33 25.50 14.48
CA THR A 125 -1.21 24.55 14.55
C THR A 125 -0.12 24.94 13.55
N GLU A 126 1.00 24.20 13.50
CA GLU A 126 2.02 24.42 12.48
C GLU A 126 1.48 24.31 11.05
N ASP A 127 2.10 25.01 10.10
CA ASP A 127 1.79 24.87 8.67
C ASP A 127 2.14 23.47 8.17
N HIS A 128 1.30 22.88 7.33
CA HIS A 128 1.50 21.53 6.78
C HIS A 128 1.76 21.58 5.26
N PRO A 129 2.46 20.59 4.67
CA PRO A 129 2.69 20.51 3.23
C PRO A 129 1.39 20.21 2.46
N LEU A 130 1.29 20.61 1.19
CA LEU A 130 0.09 20.42 0.38
C LEU A 130 -0.29 18.94 0.18
N GLU A 131 0.69 18.03 0.22
CA GLU A 131 0.47 16.58 0.23
C GLU A 131 -0.42 16.10 1.38
N TYR A 132 -0.46 16.85 2.49
CA TYR A 132 -1.28 16.52 3.66
C TYR A 132 -2.79 16.68 3.38
N LEU A 133 -3.20 17.38 2.30
CA LEU A 133 -4.61 17.51 1.88
C LEU A 133 -5.33 16.16 1.75
N THR A 134 -4.61 15.13 1.29
CA THR A 134 -5.17 13.80 1.01
C THR A 134 -4.53 12.70 1.87
N PHE A 135 -3.96 13.05 3.02
CA PHE A 135 -3.32 12.09 3.91
C PHE A 135 -4.35 11.40 4.81
N GLU A 136 -4.31 10.06 4.83
CA GLU A 136 -5.01 9.19 5.77
C GLU A 136 -4.04 8.11 6.28
N GLY A 137 -4.20 7.69 7.53
CA GLY A 137 -3.41 6.62 8.13
C GLY A 137 -3.26 6.75 9.64
N THR A 138 -2.56 5.80 10.24
CA THR A 138 -2.27 5.79 11.69
C THR A 138 -0.86 6.33 11.95
N ILE A 139 -0.76 7.44 12.65
CA ILE A 139 0.51 8.00 13.16
C ILE A 139 0.92 7.15 14.38
N PRO A 140 2.07 6.44 14.37
CA PRO A 140 2.42 5.50 15.43
C PRO A 140 2.71 6.16 16.78
N GLU A 141 2.45 5.45 17.87
CA GLU A 141 2.78 5.89 19.23
C GLU A 141 4.24 6.32 19.37
N GLY A 142 4.49 7.35 20.18
CA GLY A 142 5.78 8.00 20.31
C GLY A 142 6.04 9.14 19.31
N ASN A 143 5.32 9.19 18.19
CA ASN A 143 5.35 10.35 17.27
C ASN A 143 4.44 11.49 17.77
N TYR A 144 4.77 12.73 17.38
CA TYR A 144 3.91 13.88 17.65
C TYR A 144 2.60 13.74 16.86
N GLY A 145 1.46 13.77 17.56
CA GLY A 145 0.17 13.53 16.94
C GLY A 145 -0.14 12.05 16.68
N ALA A 146 0.43 11.12 17.46
CA ALA A 146 0.06 9.71 17.41
C ALA A 146 -1.48 9.52 17.52
N GLY A 147 -2.05 8.75 16.59
CA GLY A 147 -3.50 8.63 16.40
C GLY A 147 -3.89 8.20 14.98
N GLU A 148 -5.17 7.88 14.77
CA GLU A 148 -5.73 7.65 13.43
C GLU A 148 -6.16 8.98 12.79
N VAL A 149 -5.79 9.21 11.53
CA VAL A 149 -6.15 10.39 10.74
C VAL A 149 -6.92 9.96 9.50
N ILE A 150 -8.11 10.52 9.30
CA ILE A 150 -8.91 10.37 8.07
C ILE A 150 -9.28 11.74 7.50
N VAL A 151 -9.43 11.86 6.18
CA VAL A 151 -9.91 13.09 5.53
C VAL A 151 -11.43 13.12 5.62
N TRP A 152 -11.92 13.77 6.68
CA TRP A 152 -13.34 13.94 6.98
C TRP A 152 -14.06 14.84 5.97
N ASP A 153 -13.42 15.88 5.43
CA ASP A 153 -13.94 16.62 4.27
C ASP A 153 -12.82 17.13 3.37
N LEU A 154 -13.13 17.39 2.10
CA LEU A 154 -12.22 17.83 1.05
C LEU A 154 -13.00 18.51 -0.06
N GLY A 155 -12.52 19.66 -0.50
CA GLY A 155 -13.06 20.35 -1.65
C GLY A 155 -12.30 21.63 -1.96
N ASP A 156 -12.93 22.47 -2.77
CA ASP A 156 -12.42 23.78 -3.14
C ASP A 156 -13.06 24.86 -2.26
N TYR A 157 -12.41 26.02 -2.17
CA TYR A 157 -12.91 27.19 -1.46
C TYR A 157 -12.54 28.50 -2.16
N GLU A 158 -13.38 29.49 -1.92
CA GLU A 158 -13.23 30.87 -2.40
C GLU A 158 -12.96 31.80 -1.22
N ILE A 159 -12.12 32.82 -1.41
CA ILE A 159 -11.98 33.93 -0.45
C ILE A 159 -13.10 34.93 -0.67
N LEU A 160 -13.65 35.46 0.42
CA LEU A 160 -14.72 36.46 0.37
C LEU A 160 -14.17 37.88 0.58
N GLY A 161 -14.51 38.76 -0.36
CA GLY A 161 -14.06 40.16 -0.40
C GLY A 161 -12.69 40.37 -1.06
N ASP A 162 -12.37 41.62 -1.37
CA ASP A 162 -11.26 42.00 -2.28
C ASP A 162 -9.85 41.85 -1.68
N THR A 163 -9.74 41.39 -0.43
CA THR A 163 -8.44 41.21 0.25
C THR A 163 -7.92 39.78 0.06
N PRO A 164 -6.70 39.56 -0.44
CA PRO A 164 -6.12 38.23 -0.64
C PRO A 164 -6.07 37.36 0.63
N ALA A 165 -6.13 36.02 0.46
CA ALA A 165 -6.15 35.03 1.53
C ALA A 165 -5.11 35.29 2.64
N LEU A 166 -3.84 35.43 2.23
CA LEU A 166 -2.71 35.66 3.14
C LEU A 166 -2.90 36.95 3.96
N ARG A 167 -3.34 38.05 3.33
CA ARG A 167 -3.59 39.33 4.02
C ARG A 167 -4.78 39.26 4.98
N GLN A 168 -5.80 38.46 4.69
CA GLN A 168 -6.90 38.22 5.63
C GLN A 168 -6.44 37.41 6.85
N TRP A 169 -5.64 36.37 6.61
CA TRP A 169 -5.04 35.52 7.65
C TRP A 169 -4.08 36.31 8.56
N GLU A 170 -3.14 37.08 7.99
CA GLU A 170 -2.21 37.94 8.74
C GLU A 170 -2.92 38.94 9.67
N ARG A 171 -4.08 39.45 9.23
CA ARG A 171 -4.91 40.39 10.01
C ARG A 171 -5.77 39.71 11.07
N GLY A 172 -5.70 38.39 11.20
CA GLY A 172 -6.47 37.62 12.17
C GLY A 172 -7.96 37.51 11.85
N HIS A 173 -8.40 37.75 10.61
CA HIS A 173 -9.81 37.57 10.22
C HIS A 173 -9.94 37.20 8.75
N ILE A 174 -10.23 35.93 8.49
CA ILE A 174 -10.40 35.38 7.14
C ILE A 174 -11.82 34.88 6.91
N LYS A 175 -12.43 35.32 5.80
CA LYS A 175 -13.76 34.92 5.34
C LYS A 175 -13.62 34.10 4.06
N PHE A 176 -14.30 32.98 4.01
CA PHE A 176 -14.19 32.04 2.90
C PHE A 176 -15.50 31.27 2.69
N ARG A 177 -15.74 30.82 1.46
CA ARG A 177 -16.86 29.95 1.11
C ARG A 177 -16.32 28.56 0.79
N LEU A 178 -16.76 27.55 1.52
CA LEU A 178 -16.40 26.16 1.29
C LEU A 178 -17.33 25.51 0.26
N GLN A 179 -16.77 24.67 -0.61
CA GLN A 179 -17.46 23.73 -1.49
C GLN A 179 -16.92 22.31 -1.26
N GLY A 180 -17.08 21.83 -0.03
CA GLY A 180 -16.77 20.45 0.37
C GLY A 180 -17.87 19.46 0.03
N LYS A 181 -17.65 18.20 0.43
CA LYS A 181 -18.68 17.17 0.38
C LYS A 181 -19.60 17.26 1.60
N LYS A 182 -19.08 17.70 2.75
CA LYS A 182 -19.83 17.91 3.99
C LYS A 182 -20.06 19.40 4.27
N LEU A 183 -19.01 20.21 4.28
CA LEU A 183 -19.08 21.64 4.58
C LEU A 183 -19.35 22.46 3.31
N LYS A 184 -20.38 23.30 3.38
CA LYS A 184 -20.77 24.21 2.29
C LYS A 184 -21.16 25.58 2.84
N GLY A 185 -21.05 26.59 1.99
CA GLY A 185 -21.42 27.96 2.32
C GLY A 185 -20.30 28.73 3.01
N GLU A 186 -20.64 29.87 3.58
CA GLU A 186 -19.70 30.87 4.08
C GLU A 186 -19.33 30.66 5.54
N PHE A 187 -18.04 30.80 5.81
CA PHE A 187 -17.42 30.70 7.13
C PHE A 187 -16.51 31.89 7.37
N ALA A 188 -16.19 32.14 8.65
CA ALA A 188 -15.10 33.01 9.03
C ALA A 188 -14.31 32.45 10.20
N LEU A 189 -12.97 32.51 10.09
CA LEU A 189 -12.02 32.28 11.18
C LEU A 189 -11.55 33.64 11.70
N THR A 190 -11.71 33.86 13.01
CA THR A 190 -11.30 35.12 13.68
C THR A 190 -10.34 34.83 14.81
N TYR A 191 -9.13 35.37 14.75
CA TYR A 191 -8.14 35.28 15.81
C TYR A 191 -8.65 35.94 17.09
N MET A 192 -8.45 35.26 18.21
CA MET A 192 -8.79 35.76 19.54
C MET A 192 -7.46 36.08 20.24
N PRO A 193 -6.99 37.35 20.22
CA PRO A 193 -5.77 37.71 20.91
C PRO A 193 -5.92 37.41 22.42
N PRO A 194 -4.86 36.92 23.08
CA PRO A 194 -4.91 36.59 24.50
C PRO A 194 -5.27 37.84 25.30
N ARG A 195 -6.42 37.80 25.98
CA ARG A 195 -6.83 38.89 26.86
C ARG A 195 -6.00 38.83 28.15
N PRO A 196 -5.34 39.93 28.58
CA PRO A 196 -4.82 40.00 29.93
C PRO A 196 -5.99 39.84 30.91
N SER A 197 -5.87 38.92 31.87
CA SER A 197 -6.93 38.64 32.83
C SER A 197 -7.06 39.79 33.82
N ALA A 198 -8.14 40.57 33.70
CA ALA A 198 -8.45 41.67 34.64
C ALA A 198 -8.85 41.20 36.05
N ARG A 199 -8.81 39.88 36.33
CA ARG A 199 -8.97 39.27 37.66
C ARG A 199 -8.01 38.09 37.80
N ALA A 200 -7.06 38.22 38.72
CA ALA A 200 -5.97 37.26 38.97
C ALA A 200 -6.40 36.10 39.89
N GLU A 201 -7.56 35.48 39.61
CA GLU A 201 -8.14 34.41 40.45
C GLU A 201 -8.51 33.12 39.68
N SER A 202 -8.32 33.07 38.36
CA SER A 202 -8.38 31.81 37.62
C SER A 202 -6.98 31.35 37.21
N SER A 203 -6.66 30.09 37.53
CA SER A 203 -5.43 29.38 37.14
C SER A 203 -5.37 29.02 35.64
N ALA A 204 -6.28 29.57 34.83
CA ALA A 204 -6.34 29.36 33.40
C ALA A 204 -5.26 30.18 32.71
N LYS A 205 -4.18 29.52 32.28
CA LYS A 205 -3.16 30.12 31.40
C LYS A 205 -3.84 30.70 30.14
N PRO A 206 -3.37 31.85 29.62
CA PRO A 206 -3.84 32.37 28.34
C PRO A 206 -3.72 31.30 27.24
N VAL A 207 -4.79 31.10 26.49
CA VAL A 207 -4.80 30.16 25.36
C VAL A 207 -4.20 30.88 24.15
N GLU A 208 -2.90 30.71 23.96
CA GLU A 208 -2.18 31.22 22.79
C GLU A 208 -2.72 30.61 21.49
N ASN A 209 -2.62 31.34 20.38
CA ASN A 209 -3.00 30.86 19.04
C ASN A 209 -4.48 30.42 18.88
N ALA A 210 -5.38 30.93 19.74
CA ALA A 210 -6.81 30.65 19.67
C ALA A 210 -7.52 31.43 18.55
N TRP A 211 -8.34 30.75 17.76
CA TRP A 211 -9.24 31.33 16.77
C TRP A 211 -10.68 30.86 17.01
N LEU A 212 -11.62 31.61 16.46
CA LEU A 212 -13.05 31.30 16.46
C LEU A 212 -13.52 31.01 15.03
N LEU A 213 -13.90 29.77 14.77
CA LEU A 213 -14.57 29.35 13.55
C LEU A 213 -16.08 29.61 13.69
N THR A 214 -16.65 30.30 12.71
CA THR A 214 -18.08 30.67 12.68
C THR A 214 -18.66 30.40 11.30
N LYS A 215 -19.81 29.74 11.23
CA LYS A 215 -20.64 29.61 10.04
C LYS A 215 -21.50 30.86 9.86
N LYS A 216 -21.77 31.29 8.62
CA LYS A 216 -22.73 32.37 8.33
C LYS A 216 -24.13 31.82 8.08
N ARG A 217 -25.14 32.66 8.33
CA ARG A 217 -26.53 32.39 7.92
C ARG A 217 -26.61 32.61 6.40
N ASP A 218 -26.62 31.51 5.67
CA ASP A 218 -26.75 31.41 4.21
C ASP A 218 -27.55 30.14 3.88
N ASP A 219 -27.78 29.87 2.59
CA ASP A 219 -28.60 28.75 2.10
C ASP A 219 -28.06 27.35 2.44
N ALA A 220 -26.81 27.24 2.93
CA ALA A 220 -26.19 26.00 3.38
C ALA A 220 -26.15 25.84 4.90
N ALA A 221 -26.75 26.76 5.66
CA ALA A 221 -26.86 26.66 7.12
C ALA A 221 -27.80 25.52 7.57
N GLN A 222 -27.38 24.76 8.60
CA GLN A 222 -28.15 23.64 9.17
C GLN A 222 -28.10 23.73 10.71
N PHE A 223 -29.23 24.08 11.33
CA PHE A 223 -29.33 24.19 12.79
C PHE A 223 -29.26 22.80 13.46
N GLY A 224 -28.55 22.72 14.59
CA GLY A 224 -28.30 21.47 15.32
C GLY A 224 -27.12 20.64 14.82
N ASP A 225 -26.46 21.04 13.72
CA ASP A 225 -25.39 20.26 13.08
C ASP A 225 -24.15 20.02 13.97
N ARG A 226 -23.67 18.77 13.99
CA ARG A 226 -22.41 18.36 14.64
C ARG A 226 -21.53 17.60 13.65
N ALA A 227 -20.22 17.84 13.66
CA ALA A 227 -19.27 17.10 12.83
C ALA A 227 -19.33 15.56 13.05
N GLU A 228 -19.64 15.15 14.28
CA GLU A 228 -19.84 13.76 14.71
C GLU A 228 -20.99 13.05 13.97
N ASP A 229 -22.01 13.80 13.50
CA ASP A 229 -23.17 13.26 12.79
C ASP A 229 -22.85 12.88 11.33
N HIS A 230 -21.67 13.27 10.83
CA HIS A 230 -21.17 12.98 9.48
C HIS A 230 -19.87 12.16 9.54
N PRO A 231 -19.85 10.93 10.10
CA PRO A 231 -18.62 10.16 10.28
C PRO A 231 -17.95 9.74 8.96
N GLY A 232 -16.65 9.45 9.02
CA GLY A 232 -15.91 8.74 7.96
C GLY A 232 -15.34 9.61 6.83
N SER A 233 -14.46 8.98 6.04
CA SER A 233 -13.65 9.63 5.00
C SER A 233 -14.45 10.02 3.75
N VAL A 234 -14.12 11.19 3.20
CA VAL A 234 -14.59 11.63 1.86
C VAL A 234 -13.69 11.18 0.71
N LEU A 235 -12.46 10.70 0.96
CA LEU A 235 -11.57 10.24 -0.13
C LEU A 235 -12.07 8.95 -0.79
N ARG A 236 -12.98 8.22 -0.12
CA ARG A 236 -13.81 7.16 -0.72
C ARG A 236 -14.68 7.72 -1.86
N ARG A 237 -14.18 7.66 -3.10
CA ARG A 237 -14.83 8.32 -4.25
C ARG A 237 -15.94 7.47 -4.87
N ARG A 238 -17.18 7.70 -4.43
CA ARG A 238 -18.45 7.29 -5.09
C ARG A 238 -18.53 5.82 -5.53
N GLY A 239 -18.74 4.95 -4.54
CA GLY A 239 -19.28 3.60 -4.71
C GLY A 239 -20.33 3.32 -3.65
N ARG A 240 -21.60 3.71 -3.90
CA ARG A 240 -22.76 3.56 -2.98
C ARG A 240 -22.63 4.29 -1.61
N PRO A 241 -23.69 4.34 -0.80
CA PRO A 241 -23.55 4.62 0.63
C PRO A 241 -22.64 3.57 1.25
N ALA A 242 -21.90 3.92 2.31
CA ALA A 242 -21.51 2.89 3.27
C ALA A 242 -22.79 2.14 3.65
N PRO A 243 -22.84 0.81 3.61
CA PRO A 243 -23.94 0.13 4.27
C PRO A 243 -23.93 0.64 5.71
N ALA A 244 -25.12 0.89 6.26
CA ALA A 244 -25.24 0.90 7.72
C ALA A 244 -24.57 -0.37 8.26
N ARG A 245 -24.31 -0.43 9.58
CA ARG A 245 -24.08 -1.72 10.26
C ARG A 245 -25.37 -2.57 10.24
N ALA A 246 -25.79 -2.95 9.04
CA ALA A 246 -26.64 -4.08 8.79
C ALA A 246 -25.76 -5.29 9.07
N SER A 247 -25.96 -5.87 10.25
CA SER A 247 -25.48 -7.19 10.60
C SER A 247 -25.62 -8.09 9.37
N LEU A 248 -24.53 -8.69 8.90
CA LEU A 248 -24.53 -9.59 7.73
C LEU A 248 -25.16 -10.95 8.07
N HIS A 249 -26.33 -10.91 8.72
CA HIS A 249 -27.24 -12.02 8.87
C HIS A 249 -28.03 -12.19 7.57
N LEU A 250 -27.33 -12.64 6.52
CA LEU A 250 -28.03 -13.27 5.41
C LEU A 250 -28.54 -14.64 5.87
N VAL A 251 -29.78 -14.94 5.50
CA VAL A 251 -30.46 -16.19 5.86
C VAL A 251 -29.70 -17.37 5.24
N ALA A 252 -29.40 -18.37 6.08
CA ALA A 252 -28.63 -19.55 5.74
C ALA A 252 -29.25 -20.38 4.60
N ALA A 253 -28.80 -20.17 3.36
CA ALA A 253 -29.05 -21.09 2.26
C ALA A 253 -27.83 -22.02 2.12
N GLN A 254 -28.00 -23.33 2.31
CA GLN A 254 -26.89 -24.28 2.08
C GLN A 254 -26.38 -24.12 0.64
N HIS A 255 -25.07 -23.88 0.48
CA HIS A 255 -24.46 -23.66 -0.84
C HIS A 255 -23.42 -24.75 -1.11
N ASN A 256 -23.77 -25.65 -2.04
CA ASN A 256 -22.80 -26.52 -2.69
C ASN A 256 -22.06 -25.71 -3.76
N ASP A 257 -21.18 -24.81 -3.31
CA ASP A 257 -20.28 -24.06 -4.19
C ASP A 257 -19.47 -25.06 -5.05
N PRO A 258 -19.46 -24.93 -6.39
CA PRO A 258 -18.69 -25.82 -7.26
C PRO A 258 -17.17 -25.65 -7.01
N PRO A 259 -16.33 -26.65 -7.35
CA PRO A 259 -14.89 -26.58 -7.14
C PRO A 259 -14.25 -25.35 -7.83
N LEU A 260 -13.75 -24.42 -7.01
CA LEU A 260 -13.14 -23.19 -7.51
C LEU A 260 -11.72 -23.44 -8.01
N ARG A 261 -11.39 -22.86 -9.16
CA ARG A 261 -10.04 -22.90 -9.75
C ARG A 261 -9.38 -21.53 -9.61
N PRO A 262 -8.20 -21.42 -9.00
CA PRO A 262 -7.61 -20.12 -8.67
C PRO A 262 -7.10 -19.36 -9.89
N MET A 263 -7.24 -18.04 -9.85
CA MET A 263 -6.58 -17.09 -10.76
C MET A 263 -5.09 -17.01 -10.44
N LEU A 264 -4.21 -17.32 -11.40
CA LEU A 264 -2.77 -17.42 -11.21
C LEU A 264 -2.04 -16.26 -11.91
N ALA A 265 -1.11 -15.63 -11.19
CA ALA A 265 -0.30 -14.55 -11.73
C ALA A 265 0.77 -15.02 -12.72
N THR A 266 1.06 -14.20 -13.73
CA THR A 266 2.20 -14.35 -14.64
C THR A 266 3.46 -13.70 -14.03
N LEU A 267 4.63 -14.33 -14.15
CA LEU A 267 5.89 -13.76 -13.65
C LEU A 267 6.36 -12.62 -14.56
N ALA A 268 6.57 -11.44 -13.99
CA ALA A 268 7.07 -10.25 -14.68
C ALA A 268 8.35 -9.71 -14.01
N THR A 269 9.17 -9.00 -14.77
CA THR A 269 10.57 -8.70 -14.40
C THR A 269 10.78 -7.35 -13.71
N LYS A 270 10.03 -6.30 -14.09
CA LYS A 270 10.17 -4.95 -13.56
C LYS A 270 8.83 -4.39 -13.09
N PRO A 271 8.69 -3.99 -11.81
CA PRO A 271 7.49 -3.30 -11.35
C PRO A 271 7.35 -1.96 -12.07
N PHE A 272 6.12 -1.48 -12.20
CA PHE A 272 5.79 -0.27 -12.95
C PHE A 272 4.89 0.66 -12.13
N ARG A 273 4.56 1.82 -12.72
CA ARG A 273 3.49 2.71 -12.25
C ARG A 273 2.43 2.80 -13.34
N ASP A 274 1.19 2.48 -12.99
CA ASP A 274 0.02 2.56 -13.88
C ASP A 274 -1.24 2.60 -13.02
N PRO A 275 -2.04 3.70 -13.01
CA PRO A 275 -3.22 3.85 -12.16
C PRO A 275 -4.34 2.84 -12.45
N GLN A 276 -4.27 2.09 -13.56
CA GLN A 276 -5.20 1.00 -13.88
C GLN A 276 -4.89 -0.31 -13.13
N TRP A 277 -3.89 -0.32 -12.23
CA TRP A 277 -3.49 -1.50 -11.47
C TRP A 277 -3.48 -1.25 -9.95
N LEU A 278 -3.89 -2.30 -9.24
CA LEU A 278 -3.84 -2.43 -7.80
C LEU A 278 -2.61 -3.28 -7.47
N PHE A 279 -1.74 -2.80 -6.58
CA PHE A 279 -0.51 -3.50 -6.19
C PHE A 279 -0.61 -3.97 -4.75
N GLU A 280 -0.46 -5.27 -4.52
CA GLU A 280 -0.56 -5.90 -3.19
C GLU A 280 0.78 -6.52 -2.79
N LEU A 281 1.01 -6.70 -1.50
CA LEU A 281 2.13 -7.51 -1.02
C LEU A 281 1.95 -8.96 -1.49
N LYS A 282 3.04 -9.59 -1.98
CA LYS A 282 3.02 -11.02 -2.21
C LYS A 282 3.25 -11.74 -0.88
N TRP A 283 2.18 -12.28 -0.32
CA TRP A 283 2.23 -13.18 0.82
C TRP A 283 2.95 -14.50 0.48
N ASP A 284 3.66 -15.02 1.48
CA ASP A 284 4.46 -16.24 1.43
C ASP A 284 3.83 -17.28 2.36
N GLY A 285 3.08 -18.22 1.78
CA GLY A 285 2.21 -19.10 2.54
C GLY A 285 1.57 -20.20 1.70
N ILE A 286 0.32 -20.54 2.04
CA ILE A 286 -0.48 -21.54 1.33
C ILE A 286 -1.80 -20.89 0.92
N ARG A 287 -2.05 -20.80 -0.39
CA ARG A 287 -3.31 -20.32 -0.92
C ARG A 287 -4.48 -21.25 -0.56
N ALA A 288 -5.51 -20.67 0.05
CA ALA A 288 -6.73 -21.37 0.42
C ALA A 288 -7.97 -20.49 0.18
N PHE A 289 -9.00 -21.07 -0.43
CA PHE A 289 -10.33 -20.48 -0.44
C PHE A 289 -11.00 -20.69 0.91
N ALA A 290 -11.51 -19.62 1.51
CA ALA A 290 -12.32 -19.71 2.73
C ALA A 290 -13.79 -19.62 2.35
N HIS A 291 -14.50 -20.76 2.40
CA HIS A 291 -15.95 -20.80 2.30
C HIS A 291 -16.53 -20.53 3.69
N CYS A 292 -16.95 -19.29 3.93
CA CYS A 292 -17.58 -18.84 5.17
C CYS A 292 -19.09 -19.08 5.06
N GLN A 293 -19.68 -19.81 5.99
CA GLN A 293 -21.12 -20.03 6.07
C GLN A 293 -21.55 -20.37 7.51
N ASN A 294 -22.62 -19.74 8.00
CA ASN A 294 -23.21 -20.00 9.33
C ASN A 294 -22.19 -19.91 10.49
N GLY A 295 -21.27 -18.94 10.42
CA GLY A 295 -20.20 -18.73 11.40
C GLY A 295 -19.08 -19.78 11.37
N ARG A 296 -19.16 -20.78 10.47
CA ARG A 296 -18.11 -21.77 10.22
C ARG A 296 -17.36 -21.43 8.95
N VAL A 297 -16.11 -21.86 8.88
CA VAL A 297 -15.29 -21.76 7.67
C VAL A 297 -14.82 -23.15 7.24
N ARG A 298 -14.84 -23.38 5.93
CA ARG A 298 -14.17 -24.51 5.27
C ARG A 298 -13.03 -23.97 4.42
N LEU A 299 -11.81 -24.44 4.66
CA LEU A 299 -10.61 -24.04 3.93
C LEU A 299 -10.31 -25.05 2.83
N ILE A 300 -10.35 -24.62 1.57
CA ILE A 300 -10.07 -25.46 0.40
C ILE A 300 -8.77 -25.00 -0.26
N SER A 301 -7.80 -25.90 -0.40
CA SER A 301 -6.50 -25.60 -1.00
C SER A 301 -6.61 -25.25 -2.50
N ARG A 302 -5.54 -24.66 -3.03
CA ARG A 302 -5.32 -24.50 -4.49
C ARG A 302 -5.57 -25.77 -5.32
N SER A 303 -5.34 -26.96 -4.74
CA SER A 303 -5.53 -28.28 -5.37
C SER A 303 -6.82 -28.98 -4.93
N ASN A 304 -7.80 -28.23 -4.42
CA ASN A 304 -9.12 -28.69 -3.99
C ASN A 304 -9.10 -29.70 -2.81
N HIS A 305 -8.09 -29.64 -1.95
CA HIS A 305 -8.01 -30.45 -0.72
C HIS A 305 -8.58 -29.67 0.48
N ASP A 306 -9.29 -30.35 1.38
CA ASP A 306 -9.82 -29.73 2.61
C ASP A 306 -8.71 -29.57 3.67
N LEU A 307 -8.38 -28.32 3.99
CA LEU A 307 -7.37 -27.90 4.96
C LEU A 307 -7.96 -27.58 6.35
N THR A 308 -9.29 -27.57 6.50
CA THR A 308 -10.02 -27.08 7.70
C THR A 308 -9.58 -27.78 8.98
N ARG A 309 -9.18 -29.06 8.90
CA ARG A 309 -8.67 -29.79 10.08
C ARG A 309 -7.27 -29.36 10.52
N GLN A 310 -6.43 -28.86 9.61
CA GLN A 310 -5.03 -28.51 9.87
C GLN A 310 -4.88 -27.14 10.55
N TYR A 311 -5.85 -26.24 10.32
CA TYR A 311 -5.85 -24.86 10.81
C TYR A 311 -7.07 -24.56 11.70
N PRO A 312 -7.22 -25.23 12.86
CA PRO A 312 -8.39 -25.09 13.72
C PRO A 312 -8.67 -23.65 14.17
N GLU A 313 -7.64 -22.79 14.25
CA GLU A 313 -7.77 -21.37 14.56
C GLU A 313 -8.49 -20.56 13.47
N LEU A 314 -8.64 -21.11 12.26
CA LEU A 314 -9.33 -20.51 11.11
C LEU A 314 -10.71 -21.15 10.83
N ASN A 315 -11.27 -21.94 11.75
CA ASN A 315 -12.53 -22.66 11.52
C ASN A 315 -13.81 -21.83 11.77
N SER A 316 -13.67 -20.60 12.28
CA SER A 316 -14.76 -19.65 12.43
C SER A 316 -14.33 -18.24 12.03
N PHE A 317 -15.24 -17.52 11.38
CA PHE A 317 -15.06 -16.11 11.05
C PHE A 317 -15.55 -15.24 12.24
N PRO A 318 -14.99 -14.04 12.51
CA PRO A 318 -15.28 -13.31 13.75
C PRO A 318 -16.73 -12.83 13.87
N GLU A 319 -17.35 -12.46 12.75
CA GLU A 319 -18.78 -12.21 12.63
C GLU A 319 -19.39 -13.23 11.64
N PRO A 320 -20.70 -13.56 11.75
CA PRO A 320 -21.37 -14.38 10.76
C PRO A 320 -21.26 -13.78 9.36
N LEU A 321 -20.54 -14.50 8.49
CA LEU A 321 -20.31 -14.16 7.10
C LEU A 321 -20.74 -15.34 6.23
N ASP A 322 -21.51 -15.05 5.18
CA ASP A 322 -21.79 -15.99 4.08
C ASP A 322 -21.05 -15.47 2.84
N ALA A 323 -19.90 -16.06 2.53
CA ALA A 323 -19.01 -15.60 1.48
C ALA A 323 -18.03 -16.69 1.03
N VAL A 324 -17.39 -16.45 -0.12
CA VAL A 324 -16.16 -17.18 -0.49
C VAL A 324 -15.03 -16.18 -0.73
N LEU A 325 -13.98 -16.32 0.09
CA LEU A 325 -12.77 -15.51 0.03
C LEU A 325 -11.66 -16.29 -0.70
N ASP A 326 -10.79 -15.56 -1.40
CA ASP A 326 -9.51 -16.08 -1.90
C ASP A 326 -8.37 -15.36 -1.17
N GLY A 327 -7.38 -16.11 -0.70
CA GLY A 327 -6.43 -15.64 0.30
C GLY A 327 -5.29 -16.61 0.58
N GLU A 328 -4.34 -16.15 1.39
CA GLU A 328 -3.14 -16.89 1.74
C GLU A 328 -3.10 -17.16 3.26
N ILE A 329 -2.88 -18.41 3.66
CA ILE A 329 -2.58 -18.80 5.04
C ILE A 329 -1.08 -18.61 5.26
N VAL A 330 -0.70 -17.79 6.24
CA VAL A 330 0.68 -17.37 6.50
C VAL A 330 1.05 -17.62 7.96
N ALA A 331 2.20 -18.21 8.23
CA ALA A 331 2.82 -18.18 9.57
C ALA A 331 3.77 -16.98 9.66
N LEU A 332 3.69 -16.21 10.74
CA LEU A 332 4.57 -15.08 10.99
C LEU A 332 5.74 -15.48 11.91
N ASP A 333 6.89 -14.81 11.76
CA ASP A 333 8.01 -14.87 12.70
C ASP A 333 7.88 -13.83 13.84
N ALA A 334 8.91 -13.72 14.68
CA ALA A 334 8.90 -12.82 15.83
C ALA A 334 8.91 -11.32 15.46
N ASP A 335 9.36 -10.98 14.24
CA ASP A 335 9.33 -9.62 13.69
C ASP A 335 8.01 -9.34 12.95
N GLY A 336 7.06 -10.29 12.95
CA GLY A 336 5.80 -10.21 12.21
C GLY A 336 5.94 -10.43 10.70
N LYS A 337 7.05 -11.00 10.21
CA LYS A 337 7.26 -11.26 8.78
C LYS A 337 6.74 -12.64 8.36
N PRO A 338 6.19 -12.80 7.14
CA PRO A 338 5.84 -14.10 6.57
C PRO A 338 7.02 -15.07 6.54
N SER A 339 6.79 -16.31 6.99
CA SER A 339 7.84 -17.33 7.09
C SER A 339 7.31 -18.71 6.70
N PHE A 340 7.48 -19.06 5.41
CA PHE A 340 7.08 -20.39 4.90
C PHE A 340 7.75 -21.55 5.65
N HIS A 341 9.02 -21.40 6.06
CA HIS A 341 9.72 -22.41 6.86
C HIS A 341 9.05 -22.68 8.23
N ARG A 342 8.45 -21.65 8.86
CA ARG A 342 7.63 -21.86 10.07
C ARG A 342 6.33 -22.60 9.70
N LEU A 343 5.65 -22.16 8.64
CA LEU A 343 4.37 -22.73 8.17
C LEU A 343 4.46 -24.22 7.81
N GLN A 344 5.57 -24.68 7.24
CA GLN A 344 5.78 -26.10 6.87
C GLN A 344 5.53 -27.08 8.01
N ARG A 345 5.80 -26.67 9.25
CA ARG A 345 5.53 -27.47 10.47
C ARG A 345 4.05 -27.80 10.67
N ARG A 346 3.14 -27.13 9.95
CA ARG A 346 1.68 -27.36 9.95
C ARG A 346 1.19 -28.22 8.78
N MET A 347 1.89 -28.24 7.65
CA MET A 347 1.34 -28.63 6.34
C MET A 347 0.89 -30.10 6.23
N ASN A 348 1.65 -31.01 6.82
CA ASN A 348 1.45 -32.46 6.67
C ASN A 348 0.89 -33.12 7.94
N LEU A 349 0.40 -32.33 8.90
CA LEU A 349 -0.12 -32.84 10.17
C LEU A 349 -1.51 -33.46 9.99
N THR A 350 -1.69 -34.67 10.51
CA THR A 350 -2.96 -35.41 10.48
C THR A 350 -3.49 -35.75 11.87
N GLY A 351 -2.61 -35.87 12.88
CA GLY A 351 -2.98 -36.20 14.26
C GLY A 351 -3.57 -35.02 15.02
N LYS A 352 -4.81 -35.15 15.52
CA LYS A 352 -5.55 -34.07 16.21
C LYS A 352 -4.77 -33.40 17.36
N ALA A 353 -4.09 -34.19 18.19
CA ALA A 353 -3.31 -33.66 19.33
C ALA A 353 -2.06 -32.89 18.88
N GLU A 354 -1.40 -33.36 17.82
CA GLU A 354 -0.24 -32.67 17.24
C GLU A 354 -0.63 -31.38 16.53
N ILE A 355 -1.74 -31.39 15.78
CA ILE A 355 -2.31 -30.20 15.15
C ILE A 355 -2.60 -29.12 16.22
N ALA A 356 -3.26 -29.48 17.33
CA ALA A 356 -3.55 -28.54 18.41
C ALA A 356 -2.26 -27.95 19.02
N ARG A 357 -1.30 -28.81 19.37
CA ARG A 357 0.02 -28.39 19.91
C ARG A 357 0.78 -27.48 18.93
N MET A 358 0.70 -27.75 17.63
CA MET A 358 1.38 -26.95 16.61
C MET A 358 0.64 -25.66 16.26
N ALA A 359 -0.68 -25.58 16.50
CA ALA A 359 -1.44 -24.33 16.40
C ALA A 359 -1.00 -23.29 17.44
N GLU A 360 -0.71 -23.71 18.68
CA GLU A 360 -0.18 -22.83 19.73
C GLU A 360 1.25 -22.37 19.45
N GLN A 361 2.10 -23.26 18.93
CA GLN A 361 3.53 -22.97 18.68
C GLN A 361 3.80 -22.23 17.36
N VAL A 362 2.94 -22.43 16.35
CA VAL A 362 3.03 -21.82 15.03
C VAL A 362 1.65 -21.32 14.61
N PRO A 363 1.13 -20.25 15.24
CA PRO A 363 -0.15 -19.65 14.87
C PRO A 363 -0.08 -19.10 13.44
N VAL A 364 -1.21 -19.20 12.72
CA VAL A 364 -1.33 -18.67 11.35
C VAL A 364 -2.30 -17.49 11.27
N VAL A 365 -2.13 -16.69 10.22
CA VAL A 365 -2.98 -15.57 9.83
C VAL A 365 -3.48 -15.82 8.41
N TYR A 366 -4.77 -15.60 8.16
CA TYR A 366 -5.35 -15.64 6.81
C TYR A 366 -5.41 -14.22 6.23
N TYR A 367 -4.72 -14.01 5.11
CA TYR A 367 -4.75 -12.75 4.35
C TYR A 367 -5.68 -12.88 3.15
N GLY A 368 -6.92 -12.39 3.29
CA GLY A 368 -7.91 -12.36 2.21
C GLY A 368 -7.62 -11.26 1.21
N PHE A 369 -7.49 -11.62 -0.07
CA PHE A 369 -7.10 -10.69 -1.15
C PHE A 369 -8.11 -10.59 -2.30
N ASP A 370 -9.12 -11.45 -2.37
CA ASP A 370 -10.25 -11.33 -3.29
C ASP A 370 -11.57 -11.88 -2.66
N LEU A 371 -12.72 -11.42 -3.15
CA LEU A 371 -14.06 -11.83 -2.73
C LEU A 371 -14.81 -12.37 -3.94
N LEU A 372 -15.09 -13.68 -3.94
CA LEU A 372 -15.63 -14.39 -5.10
C LEU A 372 -17.15 -14.54 -5.03
N ARG A 373 -17.70 -14.66 -3.81
CA ARG A 373 -19.14 -14.73 -3.53
C ARG A 373 -19.46 -13.96 -2.25
N LEU A 374 -20.59 -13.28 -2.22
CA LEU A 374 -21.17 -12.67 -1.01
C LEU A 374 -22.67 -12.98 -0.93
N GLY A 375 -23.07 -13.80 0.03
CA GLY A 375 -24.39 -14.42 0.06
C GLY A 375 -24.66 -15.23 -1.20
N SER A 376 -25.81 -14.98 -1.83
CA SER A 376 -26.18 -15.56 -3.13
C SER A 376 -25.56 -14.86 -4.36
N LYS A 377 -24.77 -13.80 -4.19
CA LYS A 377 -24.17 -13.05 -5.30
C LYS A 377 -22.80 -13.64 -5.67
N ASP A 378 -22.70 -14.19 -6.87
CA ASP A 378 -21.42 -14.40 -7.55
C ASP A 378 -20.83 -13.04 -7.94
N LEU A 379 -19.57 -12.78 -7.56
CA LEU A 379 -18.84 -11.56 -7.87
C LEU A 379 -17.73 -11.78 -8.90
N THR A 380 -17.46 -13.01 -9.34
CA THR A 380 -16.31 -13.34 -10.21
C THR A 380 -16.29 -12.56 -11.52
N ALA A 381 -17.46 -12.26 -12.11
CA ALA A 381 -17.59 -11.45 -13.32
C ALA A 381 -17.47 -9.93 -13.09
N ARG A 382 -17.42 -9.45 -11.84
CA ARG A 382 -17.33 -8.02 -11.49
C ARG A 382 -15.88 -7.53 -11.57
N PRO A 383 -15.62 -6.25 -11.90
CA PRO A 383 -14.30 -5.64 -11.82
C PRO A 383 -13.63 -5.86 -10.46
N LEU A 384 -12.33 -6.14 -10.44
CA LEU A 384 -11.57 -6.36 -9.20
C LEU A 384 -11.73 -5.22 -8.20
N VAL A 385 -11.76 -3.96 -8.64
CA VAL A 385 -11.95 -2.82 -7.74
C VAL A 385 -13.26 -2.92 -6.94
N GLU A 386 -14.38 -3.33 -7.56
CA GLU A 386 -15.64 -3.56 -6.86
C GLU A 386 -15.55 -4.73 -5.87
N ARG A 387 -14.85 -5.81 -6.25
CA ARG A 387 -14.64 -6.96 -5.34
C ARG A 387 -13.78 -6.57 -4.13
N LYS A 388 -12.78 -5.70 -4.32
CA LYS A 388 -11.93 -5.15 -3.25
C LYS A 388 -12.71 -4.20 -2.33
N GLU A 389 -13.61 -3.38 -2.86
CA GLU A 389 -14.49 -2.52 -2.06
C GLU A 389 -15.40 -3.34 -1.13
N GLU A 390 -16.09 -4.37 -1.65
CA GLU A 390 -16.92 -5.27 -0.86
C GLU A 390 -16.09 -6.10 0.14
N LEU A 391 -14.88 -6.56 -0.25
CA LEU A 391 -13.94 -7.27 0.63
C LEU A 391 -13.43 -6.40 1.80
N ALA A 392 -13.17 -5.12 1.55
CA ALA A 392 -12.72 -4.17 2.57
C ALA A 392 -13.83 -3.82 3.60
N ALA A 393 -15.10 -4.09 3.27
CA ALA A 393 -16.23 -3.89 4.19
C ALA A 393 -16.46 -5.08 5.16
N VAL A 394 -15.77 -6.20 4.96
CA VAL A 394 -15.85 -7.38 5.85
C VAL A 394 -15.23 -7.07 7.23
N ALA A 395 -15.78 -7.66 8.30
CA ALA A 395 -15.27 -7.49 9.66
C ALA A 395 -13.99 -8.33 9.92
N TRP A 396 -12.82 -7.74 9.69
CA TRP A 396 -11.52 -8.39 9.88
C TRP A 396 -11.01 -8.30 11.33
N SER A 397 -10.85 -9.43 12.02
CA SER A 397 -10.25 -9.47 13.36
C SER A 397 -9.68 -10.87 13.70
N GLY A 398 -9.09 -11.03 14.89
CA GLY A 398 -8.50 -12.31 15.33
C GLY A 398 -7.34 -12.74 14.40
N PRO A 399 -7.36 -13.96 13.82
CA PRO A 399 -6.38 -14.40 12.82
C PRO A 399 -6.72 -13.99 11.36
N TRP A 400 -7.77 -13.20 11.12
CA TRP A 400 -8.20 -12.80 9.79
C TRP A 400 -7.74 -11.38 9.44
N ARG A 401 -7.13 -11.19 8.26
CA ARG A 401 -6.66 -9.89 7.76
C ARG A 401 -7.08 -9.64 6.32
N TYR A 402 -7.47 -8.41 6.05
CA TYR A 402 -7.57 -7.89 4.69
C TYR A 402 -6.16 -7.66 4.13
N SER A 403 -5.90 -8.18 2.94
CA SER A 403 -4.70 -7.85 2.16
C SER A 403 -4.96 -6.60 1.34
N ASP A 404 -4.59 -5.44 1.89
CA ASP A 404 -4.80 -4.17 1.20
C ASP A 404 -3.81 -3.92 0.04
N HIS A 405 -4.02 -2.85 -0.71
CA HIS A 405 -3.41 -2.57 -2.00
C HIS A 405 -3.06 -1.09 -2.17
N VAL A 406 -2.01 -0.83 -2.94
CA VAL A 406 -1.62 0.50 -3.41
C VAL A 406 -2.11 0.67 -4.84
N VAL A 407 -2.91 1.70 -5.11
CA VAL A 407 -3.29 2.07 -6.48
C VAL A 407 -2.08 2.70 -7.18
N GLY A 408 -1.79 2.27 -8.40
CA GLY A 408 -0.90 2.99 -9.31
C GLY A 408 0.61 2.93 -9.06
N ASN A 409 1.10 2.69 -7.84
CA ASN A 409 2.52 2.80 -7.50
C ASN A 409 3.20 1.46 -7.12
N GLY A 410 3.25 0.52 -8.07
CA GLY A 410 3.95 -0.75 -7.90
C GLY A 410 5.44 -0.60 -7.61
N THR A 411 6.12 0.37 -8.23
CA THR A 411 7.54 0.63 -7.95
C THR A 411 7.81 0.98 -6.48
N GLY A 412 6.94 1.78 -5.84
CA GLY A 412 7.10 2.17 -4.44
C GLY A 412 6.85 1.00 -3.49
N LEU A 413 5.78 0.23 -3.75
CA LEU A 413 5.47 -0.95 -2.93
C LEU A 413 6.53 -2.05 -3.06
N PHE A 414 7.11 -2.24 -4.26
CA PHE A 414 8.21 -3.20 -4.46
C PHE A 414 9.48 -2.82 -3.69
N GLU A 415 9.82 -1.54 -3.67
CA GLU A 415 10.97 -1.04 -2.91
C GLU A 415 10.73 -1.14 -1.39
N LEU A 416 9.52 -0.82 -0.91
CA LEU A 416 9.14 -1.05 0.49
C LEU A 416 9.22 -2.55 0.85
N ALA A 417 8.70 -3.43 -0.01
CA ALA A 417 8.80 -4.87 0.17
C ALA A 417 10.27 -5.34 0.22
N ARG A 418 11.17 -4.73 -0.57
CA ARG A 418 12.62 -5.00 -0.55
C ARG A 418 13.25 -4.62 0.79
N GLN A 419 12.95 -3.42 1.28
CA GLN A 419 13.47 -2.90 2.56
C GLN A 419 12.96 -3.72 3.76
N ARG A 420 11.72 -4.22 3.69
CA ARG A 420 11.12 -5.07 4.73
C ARG A 420 11.48 -6.56 4.61
N GLY A 421 12.18 -6.97 3.55
CA GLY A 421 12.59 -8.36 3.32
C GLY A 421 11.46 -9.32 2.94
N LEU A 422 10.38 -8.80 2.34
CA LEU A 422 9.20 -9.57 1.92
C LEU A 422 9.46 -10.29 0.58
N GLU A 423 8.57 -11.21 0.18
CA GLU A 423 8.79 -12.01 -1.04
C GLU A 423 8.68 -11.19 -2.34
N GLY A 424 7.86 -10.13 -2.35
CA GLY A 424 7.62 -9.30 -3.52
C GLY A 424 6.23 -8.66 -3.51
N ILE A 425 5.70 -8.38 -4.70
CA ILE A 425 4.36 -7.81 -4.90
C ILE A 425 3.59 -8.55 -5.98
N VAL A 426 2.26 -8.41 -5.97
CA VAL A 426 1.36 -8.81 -7.05
C VAL A 426 0.66 -7.56 -7.58
N ALA A 427 0.81 -7.26 -8.87
CA ALA A 427 -0.04 -6.29 -9.55
C ALA A 427 -1.27 -7.00 -10.09
N LYS A 428 -2.45 -6.42 -9.90
CA LYS A 428 -3.72 -6.92 -10.40
C LYS A 428 -4.44 -5.80 -11.15
N ARG A 429 -4.96 -6.08 -12.33
CA ARG A 429 -5.64 -5.09 -13.18
C ARG A 429 -6.99 -4.70 -12.55
N ALA A 430 -7.22 -3.41 -12.30
CA ALA A 430 -8.35 -2.94 -11.50
C ALA A 430 -9.74 -3.23 -12.11
N ASP A 431 -9.83 -3.25 -13.45
CA ASP A 431 -11.05 -3.54 -14.21
C ASP A 431 -11.27 -5.04 -14.49
N SER A 432 -10.36 -5.92 -14.05
CA SER A 432 -10.39 -7.35 -14.42
C SER A 432 -11.46 -8.18 -13.69
N PRO A 433 -12.15 -9.11 -14.40
CA PRO A 433 -12.88 -10.19 -13.74
C PRO A 433 -11.92 -11.18 -13.07
N TYR A 434 -12.45 -12.10 -12.28
CA TYR A 434 -11.70 -13.23 -11.74
C TYR A 434 -11.68 -14.39 -12.74
N GLU A 435 -10.51 -14.71 -13.28
CA GLU A 435 -10.35 -15.74 -14.32
C GLU A 435 -9.63 -16.98 -13.77
N ALA A 436 -10.24 -18.16 -13.88
CA ALA A 436 -9.60 -19.40 -13.47
C ALA A 436 -8.36 -19.72 -14.34
N GLY A 437 -7.23 -20.04 -13.71
CA GLY A 437 -5.97 -20.37 -14.40
C GLY A 437 -5.03 -19.17 -14.55
N ARG A 438 -4.00 -19.28 -15.39
CA ARG A 438 -2.94 -18.25 -15.47
C ARG A 438 -3.32 -17.13 -16.43
N SER A 439 -3.44 -15.92 -15.89
CA SER A 439 -3.79 -14.71 -16.66
C SER A 439 -2.63 -13.69 -16.67
N LYS A 440 -2.66 -12.76 -17.63
CA LYS A 440 -1.80 -11.56 -17.65
C LYS A 440 -2.40 -10.42 -16.82
N LEU A 441 -3.68 -10.51 -16.44
CA LEU A 441 -4.36 -9.52 -15.60
C LEU A 441 -3.83 -9.50 -14.16
N TRP A 442 -3.16 -10.58 -13.72
CA TRP A 442 -2.38 -10.62 -12.48
C TRP A 442 -0.90 -10.87 -12.83
N LEU A 443 0.00 -10.03 -12.31
CA LEU A 443 1.45 -10.11 -12.52
C LEU A 443 2.16 -10.22 -11.17
N LYS A 444 3.04 -11.21 -11.00
CA LYS A 444 3.87 -11.37 -9.80
C LYS A 444 5.28 -10.85 -10.05
N PHE A 445 5.78 -10.04 -9.12
CA PHE A 445 7.15 -9.53 -9.09
C PHE A 445 7.82 -10.07 -7.83
N LYS A 446 8.81 -10.95 -7.99
CA LYS A 446 9.54 -11.57 -6.88
C LYS A 446 10.82 -10.79 -6.58
N LEU A 447 11.10 -10.54 -5.29
CA LEU A 447 12.37 -10.01 -4.79
C LEU A 447 13.43 -11.10 -4.62
N GLN A 448 12.99 -12.32 -4.31
CA GLN A 448 13.82 -13.52 -4.31
C GLN A 448 13.22 -14.52 -5.30
N LEU A 449 14.00 -14.96 -6.28
CA LEU A 449 13.52 -15.99 -7.21
C LEU A 449 13.33 -17.30 -6.43
N ARG A 450 12.30 -18.06 -6.82
CA ARG A 450 11.99 -19.37 -6.24
C ARG A 450 11.61 -20.34 -7.34
N GLN A 451 12.06 -21.58 -7.20
CA GLN A 451 11.86 -22.67 -8.14
C GLN A 451 11.46 -23.92 -7.36
N ASP A 452 10.41 -24.60 -7.81
CA ASP A 452 10.16 -25.99 -7.43
C ASP A 452 11.15 -26.87 -8.22
N VAL A 453 11.89 -27.71 -7.52
CA VAL A 453 13.03 -28.48 -8.04
C VAL A 453 12.92 -29.93 -7.64
N VAL A 454 13.40 -30.82 -8.49
CA VAL A 454 13.53 -32.25 -8.17
C VAL A 454 14.91 -32.51 -7.61
N ILE A 455 14.99 -33.26 -6.50
CA ILE A 455 16.25 -33.72 -5.95
C ILE A 455 16.70 -34.95 -6.75
N VAL A 456 17.88 -34.83 -7.37
CA VAL A 456 18.47 -35.86 -8.27
C VAL A 456 19.76 -36.47 -7.73
N GLY A 457 20.20 -36.01 -6.55
CA GLY A 457 21.31 -36.60 -5.83
C GLY A 457 21.75 -35.78 -4.63
N TYR A 458 22.81 -36.22 -3.96
CA TYR A 458 23.45 -35.46 -2.89
C TYR A 458 24.96 -35.70 -2.83
N THR A 459 25.72 -34.77 -2.27
CA THR A 459 27.17 -34.92 -2.05
C THR A 459 27.47 -35.40 -0.64
N ASP A 460 28.61 -36.07 -0.47
CA ASP A 460 29.16 -36.37 0.86
C ASP A 460 29.22 -35.11 1.76
N PRO A 461 29.06 -35.29 3.09
CA PRO A 461 29.25 -34.20 4.04
C PRO A 461 30.71 -33.71 4.06
N GLN A 462 30.88 -32.44 4.43
CA GLN A 462 32.18 -31.81 4.61
C GLN A 462 32.20 -30.99 5.91
N GLY A 463 33.31 -31.08 6.65
CA GLY A 463 33.48 -30.47 7.96
C GLY A 463 32.67 -31.18 9.04
N SER A 464 32.10 -30.42 9.99
CA SER A 464 31.29 -30.94 11.10
C SER A 464 29.87 -31.42 10.73
N ARG A 465 29.56 -31.58 9.44
CA ARG A 465 28.25 -32.06 8.98
C ARG A 465 28.22 -33.59 9.01
N SER A 466 27.11 -34.18 9.46
CA SER A 466 26.98 -35.65 9.65
C SER A 466 26.06 -36.37 8.66
N SER A 467 25.35 -35.65 7.76
CA SER A 467 24.39 -36.26 6.82
C SER A 467 24.84 -36.13 5.35
N PHE A 468 24.68 -34.94 4.75
CA PHE A 468 25.11 -34.64 3.38
C PHE A 468 25.67 -33.21 3.29
N GLY A 469 26.49 -32.95 2.27
CA GLY A 469 27.05 -31.63 2.00
C GLY A 469 26.01 -30.71 1.35
N ALA A 470 25.58 -31.07 0.13
CA ALA A 470 24.55 -30.37 -0.63
C ALA A 470 23.66 -31.36 -1.41
N LEU A 471 22.42 -30.96 -1.69
CA LEU A 471 21.54 -31.67 -2.63
C LEU A 471 21.79 -31.17 -4.05
N LEU A 472 21.75 -32.06 -5.04
CA LEU A 472 21.75 -31.74 -6.47
C LEU A 472 20.30 -31.55 -6.94
N LEU A 473 20.09 -30.54 -7.78
CA LEU A 473 18.77 -30.06 -8.16
C LEU A 473 18.57 -30.14 -9.68
N ALA A 474 17.37 -30.51 -10.09
CA ALA A 474 16.94 -30.48 -11.48
C ALA A 474 15.55 -29.82 -11.66
N VAL A 475 15.23 -29.47 -12.89
CA VAL A 475 13.88 -29.12 -13.38
C VAL A 475 13.48 -30.07 -14.49
N TYR A 476 12.19 -30.26 -14.73
CA TYR A 476 11.71 -31.08 -15.83
C TYR A 476 11.62 -30.26 -17.13
N ASP A 477 12.30 -30.72 -18.18
CA ASP A 477 12.11 -30.23 -19.55
C ASP A 477 11.03 -31.10 -20.22
N ALA A 478 9.83 -30.54 -20.37
CA ALA A 478 8.70 -31.23 -21.00
C ALA A 478 8.88 -31.47 -22.51
N ALA A 479 9.75 -30.71 -23.20
CA ALA A 479 10.02 -30.90 -24.62
C ALA A 479 11.05 -32.02 -24.84
N ALA A 480 12.13 -32.03 -24.05
CA ALA A 480 13.14 -33.11 -24.08
C ALA A 480 12.74 -34.35 -23.26
N ARG A 481 11.64 -34.29 -22.49
CA ARG A 481 11.12 -35.34 -21.59
C ARG A 481 12.17 -35.88 -20.61
N ARG A 482 13.03 -35.00 -20.08
CA ARG A 482 14.12 -35.34 -19.16
C ARG A 482 14.27 -34.29 -18.06
N PHE A 483 15.02 -34.63 -17.02
CA PHE A 483 15.42 -33.68 -15.98
C PHE A 483 16.68 -32.93 -16.42
N GLU A 484 16.71 -31.60 -16.27
CA GLU A 484 17.87 -30.75 -16.55
C GLU A 484 18.53 -30.34 -15.22
N TYR A 485 19.81 -30.64 -15.04
CA TYR A 485 20.56 -30.21 -13.86
C TYR A 485 20.70 -28.68 -13.79
N ILE A 486 20.39 -28.10 -12.62
CA ILE A 486 20.39 -26.64 -12.39
C ILE A 486 21.25 -26.20 -11.20
N GLY A 487 22.15 -27.06 -10.72
CA GLY A 487 23.07 -26.75 -9.63
C GLY A 487 22.80 -27.52 -8.33
N LYS A 488 23.33 -27.01 -7.22
CA LYS A 488 23.27 -27.66 -5.90
C LYS A 488 22.97 -26.69 -4.78
N VAL A 489 22.32 -27.18 -3.71
CA VAL A 489 21.94 -26.39 -2.53
C VAL A 489 22.51 -27.01 -1.24
N GLY A 490 23.28 -26.23 -0.48
CA GLY A 490 23.94 -26.67 0.76
C GLY A 490 23.43 -25.97 2.04
N THR A 491 22.59 -24.95 1.89
CA THR A 491 22.10 -24.05 2.94
C THR A 491 20.57 -24.08 3.02
N GLY A 492 19.99 -23.69 4.16
CA GLY A 492 18.53 -23.71 4.40
C GLY A 492 18.01 -24.98 5.10
N PHE A 493 18.89 -25.79 5.68
CA PHE A 493 18.53 -27.00 6.41
C PHE A 493 18.97 -26.93 7.87
N ASP A 494 18.09 -27.31 8.80
CA ASP A 494 18.47 -27.68 10.16
C ASP A 494 18.92 -29.16 10.26
N THR A 495 19.37 -29.58 11.44
CA THR A 495 19.89 -30.95 11.66
C THR A 495 18.83 -32.03 11.46
N ALA A 496 17.57 -31.77 11.86
CA ALA A 496 16.49 -32.74 11.75
C ALA A 496 16.09 -32.93 10.28
N THR A 497 15.93 -31.83 9.55
CA THR A 497 15.62 -31.80 8.11
C THR A 497 16.70 -32.52 7.30
N ARG A 498 17.98 -32.38 7.65
CA ARG A 498 19.08 -33.12 7.00
C ARG A 498 18.99 -34.63 7.22
N ALA A 499 18.63 -35.06 8.42
CA ALA A 499 18.48 -36.48 8.74
C ALA A 499 17.26 -37.09 8.02
N GLU A 500 16.11 -36.40 8.05
CA GLU A 500 14.87 -36.81 7.37
C GLU A 500 15.08 -36.95 5.85
N LEU A 501 15.68 -35.94 5.21
CA LEU A 501 15.96 -35.97 3.78
C LEU A 501 16.92 -37.11 3.41
N LEU A 502 17.99 -37.32 4.18
CA LEU A 502 18.92 -38.42 3.91
C LEU A 502 18.25 -39.79 4.07
N GLN A 503 17.39 -39.95 5.08
CA GLN A 503 16.61 -41.17 5.30
C GLN A 503 15.63 -41.43 4.13
N ARG A 504 15.04 -40.39 3.56
CA ARG A 504 14.12 -40.49 2.41
C ARG A 504 14.84 -40.76 1.09
N LEU A 505 16.05 -40.22 0.89
CA LEU A 505 16.80 -40.31 -0.37
C LEU A 505 17.63 -41.60 -0.47
N ARG A 506 18.13 -42.15 0.64
CA ARG A 506 18.94 -43.39 0.66
C ARG A 506 18.31 -44.61 -0.04
N PRO A 507 17.01 -44.92 0.13
CA PRO A 507 16.38 -46.06 -0.56
C PRO A 507 16.33 -45.92 -2.08
N ALA A 508 16.53 -44.70 -2.60
CA ALA A 508 16.45 -44.35 -4.01
C ALA A 508 17.83 -44.20 -4.69
N GLU A 509 18.93 -44.56 -4.02
CA GLU A 509 20.30 -44.42 -4.51
C GLU A 509 20.65 -45.35 -5.69
N ASN A 510 21.71 -44.96 -6.43
CA ASN A 510 22.22 -45.64 -7.63
C ASN A 510 21.28 -45.55 -8.85
N ALA A 511 20.47 -44.49 -8.89
CA ALA A 511 19.60 -44.20 -10.03
C ALA A 511 20.38 -43.74 -11.28
N GLU A 512 20.03 -44.27 -12.45
CA GLU A 512 20.43 -43.69 -13.74
C GLU A 512 19.47 -42.57 -14.13
N VAL A 513 19.94 -41.33 -14.07
CA VAL A 513 19.15 -40.13 -14.39
C VAL A 513 19.81 -39.36 -15.54
N ALA A 514 19.14 -39.31 -16.69
CA ALA A 514 19.59 -38.56 -17.86
C ALA A 514 19.50 -37.04 -17.63
N GLY A 515 20.37 -36.25 -18.26
CA GLY A 515 20.38 -34.79 -18.14
C GLY A 515 21.17 -34.22 -16.95
N LEU A 516 22.01 -35.06 -16.32
CA LEU A 516 22.92 -34.67 -15.23
C LEU A 516 24.37 -34.46 -15.71
N GLU A 517 24.61 -34.24 -17.01
CA GLU A 517 25.97 -34.19 -17.58
C GLU A 517 26.81 -33.01 -17.03
N ALA A 518 26.14 -31.95 -16.55
CA ALA A 518 26.74 -30.77 -15.91
C ALA A 518 26.92 -30.91 -14.38
N ALA A 519 26.57 -32.06 -13.79
CA ALA A 519 26.70 -32.31 -12.35
C ALA A 519 28.17 -32.49 -11.91
N PRO A 520 28.50 -32.31 -10.60
CA PRO A 520 29.82 -32.63 -10.07
C PRO A 520 30.20 -34.11 -10.28
N ARG A 521 31.49 -34.41 -10.50
CA ARG A 521 31.97 -35.79 -10.73
C ARG A 521 31.81 -36.78 -9.55
N ARG A 522 31.50 -36.32 -8.34
CA ARG A 522 31.31 -37.15 -7.14
C ARG A 522 30.04 -36.71 -6.41
N PHE A 523 29.02 -37.56 -6.47
CA PHE A 523 27.75 -37.44 -5.78
C PHE A 523 27.07 -38.81 -5.76
N HIS A 524 26.10 -38.98 -4.87
CA HIS A 524 25.19 -40.11 -4.83
C HIS A 524 23.96 -39.74 -5.67
N ALA A 525 23.77 -40.40 -6.82
CA ALA A 525 22.60 -40.21 -7.67
C ALA A 525 21.38 -40.89 -7.05
N VAL A 526 20.21 -40.24 -7.10
CA VAL A 526 18.96 -40.77 -6.52
C VAL A 526 17.78 -40.59 -7.47
N MET A 527 16.76 -41.44 -7.35
CA MET A 527 15.56 -41.35 -8.19
C MET A 527 14.89 -39.96 -8.05
N PRO A 528 14.42 -39.37 -9.17
CA PRO A 528 13.88 -38.01 -9.22
C PRO A 528 12.44 -37.91 -8.67
N GLU A 529 12.21 -38.39 -7.44
CA GLU A 529 10.87 -38.47 -6.82
C GLU A 529 10.60 -37.37 -5.79
N VAL A 530 11.63 -36.80 -5.18
CA VAL A 530 11.48 -35.83 -4.09
C VAL A 530 11.53 -34.41 -4.63
N VAL A 531 10.35 -33.78 -4.71
CA VAL A 531 10.24 -32.35 -5.03
C VAL A 531 10.52 -31.50 -3.80
N ALA A 532 11.28 -30.42 -3.98
CA ALA A 532 11.55 -29.40 -2.99
C ALA A 532 11.36 -28.00 -3.58
N GLU A 533 11.25 -26.99 -2.72
CA GLU A 533 11.29 -25.59 -3.12
C GLU A 533 12.61 -24.96 -2.65
N VAL A 534 13.24 -24.18 -3.54
CA VAL A 534 14.44 -23.40 -3.24
C VAL A 534 14.24 -21.95 -3.61
N LYS A 535 14.79 -21.04 -2.81
CA LYS A 535 15.00 -19.64 -3.21
C LYS A 535 16.42 -19.44 -3.69
N PHE A 536 16.63 -18.48 -4.59
CA PHE A 536 17.94 -18.20 -5.19
C PHE A 536 18.02 -16.75 -5.66
N ALA A 537 19.25 -16.27 -5.91
CA ALA A 537 19.48 -14.88 -6.31
C ALA A 537 19.12 -14.64 -7.79
N GLU A 538 19.66 -15.45 -8.69
CA GLU A 538 19.47 -15.33 -10.14
C GLU A 538 19.73 -16.67 -10.85
N TRP A 539 19.22 -16.80 -12.07
CA TRP A 539 19.68 -17.83 -13.01
C TRP A 539 21.00 -17.37 -13.63
N THR A 540 22.03 -18.21 -13.61
CA THR A 540 23.26 -17.94 -14.35
C THR A 540 23.05 -18.12 -15.86
N PRO A 541 23.92 -17.55 -16.72
CA PRO A 541 23.86 -17.80 -18.17
C PRO A 541 23.97 -19.29 -18.55
N ALA A 542 24.62 -20.10 -17.70
CA ALA A 542 24.73 -21.54 -17.85
C ALA A 542 23.50 -22.32 -17.33
N GLY A 543 22.41 -21.65 -16.97
CA GLY A 543 21.17 -22.31 -16.53
C GLY A 543 21.16 -22.80 -15.08
N HIS A 544 22.17 -22.45 -14.26
CA HIS A 544 22.22 -22.88 -12.85
C HIS A 544 21.65 -21.83 -11.88
N LEU A 545 21.24 -22.25 -10.69
CA LEU A 545 20.82 -21.35 -9.61
C LEU A 545 22.03 -20.71 -8.92
N ARG A 546 22.07 -19.38 -8.81
CA ARG A 546 23.06 -18.66 -8.01
C ARG A 546 22.61 -18.51 -6.55
N ALA A 547 23.47 -18.91 -5.62
CA ALA A 547 23.23 -18.86 -4.17
C ALA A 547 21.86 -19.44 -3.73
N PRO A 548 21.52 -20.69 -4.12
CA PRO A 548 20.27 -21.31 -3.71
C PRO A 548 20.27 -21.60 -2.21
N VAL A 549 19.09 -21.50 -1.60
CA VAL A 549 18.79 -21.83 -0.21
C VAL A 549 17.53 -22.70 -0.20
N PHE A 550 17.61 -23.84 0.46
CA PHE A 550 16.50 -24.77 0.61
C PHE A 550 15.40 -24.14 1.45
N LEU A 551 14.14 -24.29 1.01
CA LEU A 551 12.98 -23.85 1.76
C LEU A 551 12.25 -25.03 2.38
N GLY A 552 12.08 -26.15 1.68
CA GLY A 552 11.42 -27.36 2.19
C GLY A 552 10.96 -28.32 1.09
N VAL A 553 10.39 -29.45 1.51
CA VAL A 553 9.83 -30.48 0.60
C VAL A 553 8.41 -30.08 0.15
N ARG A 554 8.09 -30.35 -1.11
CA ARG A 554 6.80 -30.09 -1.74
C ARG A 554 6.10 -31.41 -2.08
N ALA A 555 5.56 -32.05 -1.05
CA ALA A 555 4.81 -33.32 -1.20
C ALA A 555 3.50 -33.18 -1.99
N ASP A 556 3.08 -31.93 -2.27
CA ASP A 556 1.90 -31.57 -3.05
C ASP A 556 2.13 -31.54 -4.57
N LYS A 557 3.32 -31.92 -5.05
CA LYS A 557 3.73 -31.79 -6.46
C LYS A 557 4.38 -33.06 -7.03
N ALA A 558 4.09 -33.34 -8.29
CA ALA A 558 4.81 -34.33 -9.07
C ALA A 558 6.15 -33.78 -9.61
N PRO A 559 7.19 -34.62 -9.81
CA PRO A 559 8.47 -34.21 -10.40
C PRO A 559 8.33 -33.50 -11.75
N GLU A 560 7.40 -33.93 -12.59
CA GLU A 560 7.13 -33.39 -13.92
C GLU A 560 6.50 -31.98 -13.89
N GLU A 561 5.94 -31.56 -12.75
CA GLU A 561 5.44 -30.19 -12.54
C GLU A 561 6.56 -29.19 -12.24
N CYS A 562 7.79 -29.65 -12.03
CA CYS A 562 8.96 -28.82 -11.69
C CYS A 562 9.55 -28.14 -12.94
N LEU A 563 8.70 -27.44 -13.69
CA LEU A 563 9.09 -26.69 -14.89
C LEU A 563 9.83 -25.40 -14.51
N ARG A 564 10.85 -25.04 -15.29
CA ARG A 564 11.64 -23.82 -15.08
C ARG A 564 10.77 -22.55 -15.15
N GLU A 565 10.69 -21.76 -14.07
CA GLU A 565 10.03 -20.44 -14.08
C GLU A 565 10.90 -19.42 -14.85
N VAL A 566 10.73 -19.37 -16.17
CA VAL A 566 11.19 -18.25 -17.00
C VAL A 566 10.21 -17.06 -16.94
N PRO A 567 10.68 -15.82 -16.75
CA PRO A 567 9.84 -14.63 -16.93
C PRO A 567 9.31 -14.58 -18.37
N ARG A 568 8.02 -14.28 -18.53
CA ARG A 568 7.45 -14.01 -19.85
C ARG A 568 7.58 -12.51 -20.15
N ALA A 569 7.97 -12.19 -21.38
CA ALA A 569 8.00 -10.82 -21.89
C ALA A 569 6.59 -10.21 -22.01
#